data_AF-A0A3D1D2I3-F1
#
_entry.id   AF-A0A3D1D2I3-F1
#
_cell.length_a   1.000
_cell.length_b   1.000
_cell.length_c   1.000
_cell.angle_alpha   90.00
_cell.angle_beta   90.00
_cell.angle_gamma   90.00
#
_symmetry.space_group_name_H-M   'P 1'
#
loop_
_entity.id
_entity.type
_entity.pdbx_description
1 polymer ?
#
loop_
_entity_poly.entity_id
_entity_poly.type
_entity_poly.pdbx_seq_one_letter_code
_entity_poly.pdbx_strand_id
1 'polypeptide(L)'
;MFENQPKGLYALALANTGERFGYYTMLAIFVLFLQSNFGWGEGLAGTVYATFLMLVYFLPIVGGAVADKIGYGRCVTFGIIVMFIGYLLLAVPAGAGAAAIVIMSLALILISMGTSLFKGNLQVMVGKLYDAPEYANQRDAGFSIFYMAINIGALFAPTAATKLHAWAMTALHASEASAYHYAFGVACLSLVVSIAIYYGFRWTFAQVDNTANKTKKANNDEAVEAHVETPEEKADTHSRLVALFLVFAVVIFFWMAFHQNGLTLTYFARDFTQTTATGLTGMLFDVTNLLGVIVLVYALFAIFQSKTAKGQIIAGIVILACAAFLGFKFFETAGLTVNVDVPLYQQFNPCF
;
A
#
# COMPACT_ATOMS: atom_id res chain seq x y z
N MET A 1 -11.87 -17.08 -7.74
CA MET A 1 -10.97 -16.37 -6.81
C MET A 1 -11.66 -16.03 -5.49
N PHE A 2 -12.82 -15.38 -5.49
CA PHE A 2 -13.53 -14.94 -4.27
C PHE A 2 -14.38 -16.01 -3.55
N GLU A 3 -14.66 -17.13 -4.22
CA GLU A 3 -15.46 -18.22 -3.64
C GLU A 3 -14.71 -18.89 -2.49
N ASN A 4 -15.44 -19.32 -1.46
CA ASN A 4 -14.93 -20.09 -0.31
C ASN A 4 -13.78 -19.45 0.48
N GLN A 5 -13.65 -18.12 0.46
CA GLN A 5 -12.64 -17.40 1.25
C GLN A 5 -13.08 -17.15 2.70
N PRO A 6 -12.16 -17.17 3.69
CA PRO A 6 -12.49 -16.83 5.07
C PRO A 6 -12.93 -15.37 5.19
N LYS A 7 -14.00 -15.10 5.95
CA LYS A 7 -14.54 -13.73 6.12
C LYS A 7 -13.48 -12.74 6.64
N GLY A 8 -12.57 -13.21 7.48
CA GLY A 8 -11.45 -12.43 8.02
C GLY A 8 -10.50 -11.88 6.95
N LEU A 9 -10.42 -12.52 5.78
CA LEU A 9 -9.59 -12.05 4.66
C LEU A 9 -10.00 -10.63 4.26
N TYR A 10 -11.29 -10.40 4.06
CA TYR A 10 -11.81 -9.13 3.56
C TYR A 10 -11.58 -8.00 4.57
N ALA A 11 -11.78 -8.29 5.86
CA ALA A 11 -11.54 -7.32 6.93
C ALA A 11 -10.06 -6.92 7.01
N LEU A 12 -9.15 -7.90 7.02
CA LEU A 12 -7.70 -7.65 7.06
C LEU A 12 -7.20 -6.99 5.78
N ALA A 13 -7.70 -7.40 4.62
CA ALA A 13 -7.39 -6.80 3.32
C ALA A 13 -7.79 -5.32 3.28
N LEU A 14 -9.03 -4.99 3.69
CA LEU A 14 -9.52 -3.61 3.71
C LEU A 14 -8.81 -2.74 4.74
N ALA A 15 -8.48 -3.28 5.93
CA ALA A 15 -7.66 -2.58 6.90
C ALA A 15 -6.28 -2.26 6.29
N ASN A 16 -5.66 -3.21 5.61
CA ASN A 16 -4.39 -3.02 4.93
C ASN A 16 -4.49 -2.03 3.74
N THR A 17 -5.61 -2.01 3.00
CA THR A 17 -5.88 -1.01 1.96
C THR A 17 -5.81 0.40 2.51
N GLY A 18 -6.41 0.67 3.66
CA GLY A 18 -6.36 2.00 4.30
C GLY A 18 -4.94 2.43 4.65
N GLU A 19 -4.14 1.52 5.20
CA GLU A 19 -2.73 1.82 5.51
C GLU A 19 -1.87 2.03 4.25
N ARG A 20 -2.07 1.21 3.21
CA ARG A 20 -1.38 1.37 1.92
C ARG A 20 -1.78 2.67 1.24
N PHE A 21 -3.05 3.03 1.28
CA PHE A 21 -3.52 4.32 0.79
C PHE A 21 -2.80 5.47 1.49
N GLY A 22 -2.72 5.47 2.83
CA GLY A 22 -2.00 6.51 3.57
C GLY A 22 -0.51 6.55 3.23
N TYR A 23 0.14 5.40 3.15
CA TYR A 23 1.56 5.28 2.78
C TYR A 23 1.85 5.85 1.39
N TYR A 24 1.09 5.44 0.37
CA TYR A 24 1.30 5.94 -0.98
C TYR A 24 0.85 7.40 -1.14
N THR A 25 -0.11 7.88 -0.34
CA THR A 25 -0.53 9.29 -0.34
C THR A 25 0.64 10.15 0.12
N MET A 26 1.28 9.76 1.21
CA MET A 26 2.48 10.43 1.71
C MET A 26 3.61 10.34 0.69
N LEU A 27 3.93 9.14 0.21
CA LEU A 27 5.07 8.91 -0.69
C LEU A 27 4.96 9.70 -2.00
N ALA A 28 3.75 9.85 -2.54
CA ALA A 28 3.50 10.52 -3.82
C ALA A 28 3.89 12.00 -3.83
N ILE A 29 3.81 12.67 -2.67
CA ILE A 29 4.13 14.09 -2.52
C ILE A 29 5.37 14.33 -1.65
N PHE A 30 5.92 13.29 -1.02
CA PHE A 30 6.90 13.46 0.06
C PHE A 30 8.13 14.24 -0.39
N VAL A 31 8.72 13.86 -1.53
CA VAL A 31 9.93 14.53 -2.01
C VAL A 31 9.65 15.99 -2.42
N LEU A 32 8.48 16.27 -2.99
CA LEU A 32 8.06 17.62 -3.36
C LEU A 32 7.83 18.48 -2.12
N PHE A 33 7.24 17.90 -1.07
CA PHE A 33 7.12 18.54 0.25
C PHE A 33 8.48 18.91 0.83
N LEU A 34 9.48 18.02 0.77
CA LEU A 34 10.81 18.32 1.30
C LEU A 34 11.44 19.54 0.63
N GLN A 35 11.27 19.67 -0.69
CA GLN A 35 11.78 20.82 -1.44
C GLN A 35 10.97 22.09 -1.18
N SER A 36 9.63 21.99 -1.19
CA SER A 36 8.74 23.15 -1.01
C SER A 36 8.79 23.70 0.42
N ASN A 37 8.80 22.84 1.44
CA ASN A 37 8.76 23.27 2.83
C ASN A 37 10.15 23.64 3.38
N PHE A 38 11.21 22.90 3.07
CA PHE A 38 12.55 23.13 3.64
C PHE A 38 13.53 23.79 2.67
N GLY A 39 13.16 23.99 1.40
CA GLY A 39 14.05 24.55 0.38
C GLY A 39 15.23 23.64 0.04
N TRP A 40 15.13 22.34 0.33
CA TRP A 40 16.23 21.40 0.13
C TRP A 40 16.44 21.09 -1.35
N GLY A 41 17.71 21.02 -1.76
CA GLY A 41 18.08 20.52 -3.07
C GLY A 41 17.79 19.03 -3.23
N GLU A 42 17.75 18.57 -4.48
CA GLU A 42 17.40 17.19 -4.85
C GLU A 42 18.26 16.13 -4.16
N GLY A 43 19.55 16.40 -3.96
CA GLY A 43 20.46 15.48 -3.28
C GLY A 43 20.09 15.23 -1.82
N LEU A 44 19.77 16.29 -1.06
CA LEU A 44 19.40 16.16 0.35
C LEU A 44 18.00 15.56 0.49
N ALA A 45 17.03 16.05 -0.28
CA ALA A 45 15.67 15.52 -0.29
C ALA A 45 15.65 14.03 -0.68
N GLY A 46 16.42 13.65 -1.71
CA GLY A 46 16.59 12.26 -2.13
C GLY A 46 17.26 11.38 -1.09
N THR A 47 18.25 11.90 -0.36
CA THR A 47 18.89 11.15 0.74
C THR A 47 17.91 10.86 1.88
N VAL A 48 17.10 11.85 2.27
CA VAL A 48 16.07 11.68 3.30
C VAL A 48 15.01 10.69 2.84
N TYR A 49 14.55 10.81 1.59
CA TYR A 49 13.61 9.89 0.97
C TYR A 49 14.13 8.43 0.96
N ALA A 50 15.36 8.22 0.49
CA ALA A 50 15.98 6.90 0.44
C ALA A 50 16.23 6.30 1.83
N THR A 51 16.62 7.13 2.80
CA THR A 51 16.80 6.70 4.20
C THR A 51 15.48 6.25 4.81
N PHE A 52 14.40 7.02 4.57
CA PHE A 52 13.07 6.64 5.01
C PHE A 52 12.63 5.30 4.40
N LEU A 53 12.79 5.11 3.08
CA LEU A 53 12.48 3.83 2.43
C LEU A 53 13.30 2.68 3.01
N MET A 54 14.60 2.88 3.21
CA MET A 54 15.47 1.87 3.80
C MET A 54 14.97 1.42 5.17
N LEU A 55 14.55 2.35 6.03
CA LEU A 55 13.96 2.02 7.34
C LEU A 55 12.65 1.24 7.21
N VAL A 56 11.74 1.65 6.30
CA VAL A 56 10.45 0.97 6.07
C VAL A 56 10.62 -0.48 5.62
N TYR A 57 11.67 -0.78 4.84
CA TYR A 57 11.95 -2.14 4.36
C TYR A 57 12.82 -2.97 5.29
N PHE A 58 13.69 -2.35 6.09
CA PHE A 58 14.59 -3.06 7.00
C PHE A 58 13.95 -3.34 8.37
N LEU A 59 13.26 -2.37 8.95
CA LEU A 59 12.65 -2.53 10.28
C LEU A 59 11.59 -3.63 10.43
N PRO A 60 10.84 -4.09 9.39
CA PRO A 60 9.90 -5.19 9.53
C PRO A 60 10.51 -6.48 10.12
N ILE A 61 11.81 -6.70 9.95
CA ILE A 61 12.52 -7.82 10.61
C ILE A 61 12.37 -7.72 12.15
N VAL A 62 12.58 -6.53 12.69
CA VAL A 62 12.40 -6.24 14.12
C VAL A 62 10.92 -6.37 14.52
N GLY A 63 10.01 -5.87 13.67
CA GLY A 63 8.57 -5.91 13.93
C GLY A 63 8.01 -7.33 14.01
N GLY A 64 8.54 -8.26 13.20
CA GLY A 64 8.23 -9.69 13.27
C GLY A 64 8.72 -10.31 14.58
N ALA A 65 9.99 -10.06 14.95
CA ALA A 65 10.56 -10.58 16.19
C ALA A 65 9.83 -10.07 17.46
N VAL A 66 9.28 -8.85 17.42
CA VAL A 66 8.43 -8.31 18.50
C VAL A 66 7.10 -9.05 18.56
N ALA A 67 6.49 -9.38 17.42
CA ALA A 67 5.20 -10.05 17.35
C ALA A 67 5.22 -11.48 17.92
N ASP A 68 6.35 -12.16 17.83
CA ASP A 68 6.51 -13.48 18.46
C ASP A 68 6.43 -13.41 19.99
N LYS A 69 6.71 -12.23 20.59
CA LYS A 69 6.62 -12.01 22.04
C LYS A 69 5.26 -11.50 22.49
N ILE A 70 4.67 -10.54 21.78
CA ILE A 70 3.45 -9.83 22.22
C ILE A 70 2.18 -10.21 21.44
N GLY A 71 2.31 -10.94 20.33
CA GLY A 71 1.22 -11.35 19.45
C GLY A 71 1.01 -10.42 18.25
N TYR A 72 0.70 -11.03 17.10
CA TYR A 72 0.48 -10.34 15.83
C TYR A 72 -0.59 -9.25 15.92
N GLY A 73 -1.76 -9.56 16.49
CA GLY A 73 -2.85 -8.58 16.63
C GLY A 73 -2.47 -7.35 17.43
N ARG A 74 -1.73 -7.52 18.54
CA ARG A 74 -1.22 -6.39 19.33
C ARG A 74 -0.20 -5.58 18.55
N CYS A 75 0.72 -6.22 17.84
CA CYS A 75 1.66 -5.52 16.97
C CYS A 75 0.95 -4.71 15.88
N VAL A 76 -0.10 -5.26 15.26
CA VAL A 76 -0.89 -4.56 14.24
C VAL A 76 -1.54 -3.31 14.83
N THR A 77 -2.16 -3.42 16.01
CA THR A 77 -2.74 -2.27 16.73
C THR A 77 -1.69 -1.22 17.07
N PHE A 78 -0.59 -1.62 17.71
CA PHE A 78 0.49 -0.68 18.07
C PHE A 78 1.09 -0.03 16.83
N GLY A 79 1.26 -0.81 15.76
CA GLY A 79 1.75 -0.33 14.48
C GLY A 79 0.90 0.79 13.91
N ILE A 80 -0.43 0.61 13.83
CA ILE A 80 -1.33 1.67 13.34
C ILE A 80 -1.27 2.91 14.22
N ILE A 81 -1.30 2.76 15.55
CA ILE A 81 -1.27 3.90 16.47
C ILE A 81 0.03 4.71 16.29
N VAL A 82 1.18 4.02 16.23
CA VAL A 82 2.48 4.66 16.06
C VAL A 82 2.59 5.34 14.68
N MET A 83 2.12 4.69 13.60
CA MET A 83 2.06 5.33 12.27
C MET A 83 1.13 6.54 12.26
N PHE A 84 -0.01 6.47 12.94
CA PHE A 84 -0.98 7.57 13.02
C PHE A 84 -0.35 8.79 13.67
N ILE A 85 0.39 8.62 14.77
CA ILE A 85 1.12 9.73 15.39
C ILE A 85 2.15 10.29 14.41
N GLY A 86 2.88 9.44 13.69
CA GLY A 86 3.82 9.88 12.67
C GLY A 86 3.18 10.72 11.56
N TYR A 87 2.09 10.25 10.94
CA TYR A 87 1.37 11.04 9.93
C TYR A 87 0.77 12.31 10.52
N LEU A 88 0.28 12.28 11.77
CA LEU A 88 -0.26 13.45 12.43
C LEU A 88 0.81 14.54 12.62
N LEU A 89 2.03 14.15 12.99
CA LEU A 89 3.16 15.07 13.07
C LEU A 89 3.51 15.68 11.69
N LEU A 90 3.39 14.91 10.60
CA LEU A 90 3.52 15.47 9.25
C LEU A 90 2.34 16.35 8.86
N ALA A 91 1.13 16.08 9.34
CA ALA A 91 -0.07 16.86 9.00
C ALA A 91 -0.14 18.22 9.70
N VAL A 92 0.66 18.46 10.73
CA VAL A 92 0.73 19.73 11.45
C VAL A 92 1.83 20.62 10.84
N PRO A 93 1.52 21.83 10.36
CA PRO A 93 2.53 22.75 9.85
C PRO A 93 3.48 23.24 10.94
N ALA A 94 4.69 22.66 10.99
CA ALA A 94 5.73 23.03 11.95
C ALA A 94 6.69 24.12 11.43
N GLY A 95 6.52 24.56 10.18
CA GLY A 95 7.42 25.50 9.49
C GLY A 95 8.63 24.81 8.85
N ALA A 96 9.71 25.56 8.64
CA ALA A 96 10.90 25.12 7.90
C ALA A 96 12.20 25.09 8.73
N GLY A 97 12.16 25.51 10.00
CA GLY A 97 13.35 25.63 10.84
C GLY A 97 13.84 24.29 11.40
N ALA A 98 14.91 24.33 12.21
CA ALA A 98 15.50 23.14 12.83
C ALA A 98 14.48 22.31 13.63
N ALA A 99 13.55 22.96 14.33
CA ALA A 99 12.48 22.27 15.06
C ALA A 99 11.57 21.46 14.12
N ALA A 100 11.23 22.00 12.94
CA ALA A 100 10.41 21.30 11.95
C ALA A 100 11.15 20.09 11.35
N ILE A 101 12.46 20.20 11.13
CA ILE A 101 13.29 19.08 10.68
C ILE A 101 13.29 17.95 11.72
N VAL A 102 13.38 18.28 13.01
CA VAL A 102 13.31 17.29 14.09
C VAL A 102 11.93 16.63 14.14
N ILE A 103 10.85 17.41 14.05
CA ILE A 103 9.47 16.89 14.02
C ILE A 103 9.25 15.97 12.83
N MET A 104 9.69 16.38 11.63
CA MET A 104 9.62 15.57 10.41
C MET A 104 10.45 14.28 10.58
N SER A 105 11.68 14.36 11.08
CA SER A 105 12.53 13.18 11.26
C SER A 105 11.92 12.18 12.26
N LEU A 106 11.38 12.68 13.37
CA LEU A 106 10.63 11.88 14.34
C LEU A 106 9.41 11.24 13.69
N ALA A 107 8.66 12.00 12.88
CA ALA A 107 7.51 11.49 12.16
C ALA A 107 7.87 10.33 11.22
N LEU A 108 8.95 10.46 10.44
CA LEU A 108 9.44 9.40 9.54
C LEU A 108 9.87 8.15 10.29
N ILE A 109 10.52 8.30 11.45
CA ILE A 109 10.90 7.18 12.32
C ILE A 109 9.64 6.48 12.84
N LEU A 110 8.66 7.23 13.34
CA LEU A 110 7.39 6.67 13.83
C LEU A 110 6.63 5.95 12.72
N ILE A 111 6.53 6.54 11.52
CA ILE A 111 5.91 5.89 10.36
C ILE A 111 6.66 4.57 10.04
N SER A 112 7.99 4.60 9.98
CA SER A 112 8.80 3.41 9.68
C SER A 112 8.63 2.30 10.74
N MET A 113 8.65 2.66 12.02
CA MET A 113 8.44 1.72 13.13
C MET A 113 7.02 1.15 13.12
N GLY A 114 6.03 2.00 12.88
CA GLY A 114 4.65 1.56 12.86
C GLY A 114 4.35 0.67 11.64
N THR A 115 4.92 0.97 10.46
CA THR A 115 4.82 0.10 9.28
C THR A 115 5.50 -1.24 9.53
N SER A 116 6.64 -1.26 10.22
CA SER A 116 7.33 -2.49 10.64
C SER A 116 6.44 -3.41 11.49
N LEU A 117 5.74 -2.84 12.48
CA LEU A 117 4.84 -3.58 13.36
C LEU A 117 3.53 -4.00 12.67
N PHE A 118 3.08 -3.25 11.66
CA PHE A 118 1.82 -3.50 10.97
C PHE A 118 1.95 -4.48 9.80
N LYS A 119 2.81 -4.17 8.82
CA LYS A 119 2.79 -4.77 7.48
C LYS A 119 3.02 -6.28 7.49
N GLY A 120 4.10 -6.73 8.12
CA GLY A 120 4.44 -8.16 8.18
C GLY A 120 3.45 -8.94 9.04
N ASN A 121 3.07 -8.38 10.19
CA ASN A 121 2.23 -9.07 11.17
C ASN A 121 0.78 -9.23 10.70
N LEU A 122 0.23 -8.25 9.97
CA LEU A 122 -1.08 -8.39 9.35
C LEU A 122 -1.07 -9.46 8.25
N GLN A 123 -0.02 -9.53 7.43
CA GLN A 123 0.12 -10.58 6.42
C GLN A 123 0.24 -11.98 7.03
N VAL A 124 0.93 -12.10 8.18
CA VAL A 124 0.95 -13.35 8.95
C VAL A 124 -0.45 -13.72 9.43
N MET A 125 -1.23 -12.76 9.95
CA MET A 125 -2.62 -13.02 10.35
C MET A 125 -3.48 -13.50 9.18
N VAL A 126 -3.33 -12.91 7.98
CA VAL A 126 -3.99 -13.37 6.75
C VAL A 126 -3.58 -14.80 6.42
N GLY A 127 -2.28 -15.10 6.42
CA GLY A 127 -1.77 -16.45 6.16
C GLY A 127 -2.38 -17.49 7.11
N LYS A 128 -2.47 -17.15 8.40
CA LYS A 128 -3.05 -18.04 9.44
C LYS A 128 -4.54 -18.31 9.29
N LEU A 129 -5.28 -17.47 8.54
CA LEU A 129 -6.68 -17.79 8.22
C LEU A 129 -6.81 -19.07 7.38
N TYR A 130 -5.74 -19.43 6.65
CA TYR A 130 -5.69 -20.58 5.75
C TYR A 130 -5.06 -21.83 6.37
N ASP A 131 -4.66 -21.78 7.66
CA ASP A 131 -4.16 -22.96 8.38
C ASP A 131 -5.29 -23.97 8.66
N ALA A 132 -6.55 -23.54 8.59
CA ALA A 132 -7.69 -24.44 8.70
C ALA A 132 -7.80 -25.34 7.44
N PRO A 133 -7.99 -26.66 7.58
CA PRO A 133 -8.03 -27.60 6.44
C PRO A 133 -9.05 -27.23 5.35
N GLU A 134 -10.16 -26.61 5.73
CA GLU A 134 -11.21 -26.12 4.83
C GLU A 134 -10.73 -25.01 3.85
N TYR A 135 -9.69 -24.26 4.22
CA TYR A 135 -9.17 -23.14 3.44
C TYR A 135 -7.75 -23.37 2.88
N ALA A 136 -7.07 -24.47 3.26
CA ALA A 136 -5.67 -24.72 2.90
C ALA A 136 -5.37 -24.54 1.40
N ASN A 137 -6.24 -25.05 0.52
CA ASN A 137 -6.08 -24.97 -0.94
C ASN A 137 -6.38 -23.59 -1.55
N GLN A 138 -6.76 -22.61 -0.73
CA GLN A 138 -7.17 -21.28 -1.19
C GLN A 138 -6.21 -20.17 -0.78
N ARG A 139 -5.12 -20.50 -0.09
CA ARG A 139 -4.15 -19.55 0.42
C ARG A 139 -3.62 -18.62 -0.68
N ASP A 140 -3.21 -19.16 -1.83
CA ASP A 140 -2.64 -18.37 -2.93
C ASP A 140 -3.68 -17.43 -3.57
N ALA A 141 -4.92 -17.91 -3.75
CA ALA A 141 -6.04 -17.10 -4.20
C ALA A 141 -6.39 -15.99 -3.18
N GLY A 142 -6.27 -16.30 -1.89
CA GLY A 142 -6.43 -15.35 -0.79
C GLY A 142 -5.40 -14.22 -0.83
N PHE A 143 -4.12 -14.57 -0.99
CA PHE A 143 -3.06 -13.57 -1.15
C PHE A 143 -3.23 -12.74 -2.42
N SER A 144 -3.72 -13.32 -3.52
CA SER A 144 -4.07 -12.55 -4.72
C SER A 144 -5.15 -11.49 -4.46
N ILE A 145 -6.20 -11.84 -3.70
CA ILE A 145 -7.24 -10.87 -3.28
C ILE A 145 -6.64 -9.79 -2.38
N PHE A 146 -5.80 -10.20 -1.43
CA PHE A 146 -5.12 -9.28 -0.53
C PHE A 146 -4.23 -8.28 -1.29
N TYR A 147 -3.46 -8.73 -2.28
CA TYR A 147 -2.64 -7.87 -3.13
C TYR A 147 -3.48 -6.94 -4.00
N MET A 148 -4.59 -7.41 -4.56
CA MET A 148 -5.50 -6.56 -5.30
C MET A 148 -6.08 -5.44 -4.42
N ALA A 149 -6.45 -5.74 -3.17
CA ALA A 149 -6.92 -4.74 -2.22
C ALA A 149 -5.83 -3.68 -1.88
N ILE A 150 -4.57 -4.09 -1.81
CA ILE A 150 -3.43 -3.16 -1.66
C ILE A 150 -3.34 -2.20 -2.84
N ASN A 151 -3.39 -2.76 -4.06
CA ASN A 151 -3.24 -2.01 -5.30
C ASN A 151 -4.37 -1.01 -5.49
N ILE A 152 -5.61 -1.36 -5.10
CA ILE A 152 -6.74 -0.42 -5.09
C ILE A 152 -6.42 0.79 -4.19
N GLY A 153 -5.93 0.58 -2.97
CA GLY A 153 -5.56 1.69 -2.09
C GLY A 153 -4.46 2.58 -2.67
N ALA A 154 -3.43 1.96 -3.25
CA ALA A 154 -2.31 2.65 -3.89
C ALA A 154 -2.74 3.46 -5.13
N LEU A 155 -3.72 2.98 -5.89
CA LEU A 155 -4.22 3.62 -7.11
C LEU A 155 -4.85 4.99 -6.82
N PHE A 156 -5.68 5.08 -5.76
CA PHE A 156 -6.36 6.33 -5.40
C PHE A 156 -5.49 7.32 -4.62
N ALA A 157 -4.39 6.85 -4.03
CA ALA A 157 -3.57 7.64 -3.12
C ALA A 157 -2.97 8.92 -3.75
N PRO A 158 -2.32 8.87 -4.94
CA PRO A 158 -1.79 10.10 -5.54
C PRO A 158 -2.88 11.11 -5.92
N THR A 159 -4.04 10.64 -6.41
CA THR A 159 -5.19 11.55 -6.69
C THR A 159 -5.67 12.22 -5.42
N ALA A 160 -5.76 11.49 -4.31
CA ALA A 160 -6.20 12.06 -3.04
C ALA A 160 -5.20 13.12 -2.53
N ALA A 161 -3.90 12.84 -2.65
CA ALA A 161 -2.85 13.79 -2.28
C ALA A 161 -2.93 15.08 -3.11
N THR A 162 -3.01 14.98 -4.44
CA THR A 162 -3.03 16.15 -5.33
C THR A 162 -4.30 16.96 -5.18
N LYS A 163 -5.48 16.31 -5.12
CA LYS A 163 -6.75 17.01 -4.95
C LYS A 163 -6.82 17.76 -3.63
N LEU A 164 -6.29 17.18 -2.55
CA LEU A 164 -6.32 17.84 -1.25
C LEU A 164 -5.31 18.98 -1.14
N HIS A 165 -4.12 18.81 -1.73
CA HIS A 165 -3.14 19.89 -1.89
C HIS A 165 -3.73 21.05 -2.68
N ALA A 166 -4.32 20.78 -3.85
CA ALA A 166 -4.98 21.79 -4.69
C ALA A 166 -6.17 22.46 -3.97
N TRP A 167 -6.99 21.69 -3.27
CA TRP A 167 -8.09 22.23 -2.45
C TRP A 167 -7.57 23.16 -1.35
N ALA A 168 -6.50 22.81 -0.65
CA ALA A 168 -5.92 23.68 0.37
C ALA A 168 -5.39 25.00 -0.21
N MET A 169 -4.74 24.95 -1.38
CA MET A 169 -4.27 26.16 -2.06
C MET A 169 -5.43 27.05 -2.55
N THR A 170 -6.51 26.45 -3.05
CA THR A 170 -7.62 27.20 -3.66
C THR A 170 -8.65 27.68 -2.64
N ALA A 171 -9.12 26.80 -1.75
CA ALA A 171 -10.19 27.08 -0.80
C ALA A 171 -9.70 27.73 0.50
N LEU A 172 -8.47 27.40 0.94
CA LEU A 172 -7.89 27.94 2.18
C LEU A 172 -6.77 28.96 1.94
N HIS A 173 -6.45 29.24 0.67
CA HIS A 173 -5.33 30.12 0.29
C HIS A 173 -4.01 29.74 0.98
N ALA A 174 -3.82 28.44 1.25
CA ALA A 174 -2.60 27.94 1.86
C ALA A 174 -1.41 28.11 0.90
N SER A 175 -0.23 28.40 1.44
CA SER A 175 1.01 28.34 0.66
C SER A 175 1.26 26.91 0.17
N GLU A 176 2.06 26.76 -0.89
CA GLU A 176 2.40 25.45 -1.46
C GLU A 176 2.96 24.49 -0.39
N ALA A 177 3.88 24.97 0.45
CA ALA A 177 4.43 24.22 1.58
C ALA A 177 3.35 23.79 2.57
N SER A 178 2.44 24.71 2.92
CA SER A 178 1.35 24.43 3.87
C SER A 178 0.32 23.44 3.31
N ALA A 179 0.08 23.47 2.00
CA ALA A 179 -0.90 22.61 1.34
C ALA A 179 -0.54 21.12 1.41
N TYR A 180 0.75 20.76 1.42
CA TYR A 180 1.19 19.37 1.59
C TYR A 180 0.79 18.77 2.94
N HIS A 181 0.72 19.57 4.00
CA HIS A 181 0.29 19.12 5.32
C HIS A 181 -1.16 18.61 5.33
N TYR A 182 -2.04 19.19 4.50
CA TYR A 182 -3.41 18.71 4.35
C TYR A 182 -3.46 17.34 3.69
N ALA A 183 -2.66 17.12 2.65
CA ALA A 183 -2.53 15.81 2.00
C ALA A 183 -2.06 14.72 2.99
N PHE A 184 -1.11 15.02 3.88
CA PHE A 184 -0.74 14.11 4.97
C PHE A 184 -1.90 13.87 5.96
N GLY A 185 -2.77 14.87 6.18
CA GLY A 185 -4.00 14.71 6.96
C GLY A 185 -4.96 13.65 6.43
N VAL A 186 -5.06 13.47 5.11
CA VAL A 186 -5.84 12.36 4.52
C VAL A 186 -5.20 11.00 4.75
N ALA A 187 -3.87 10.92 4.78
CA ALA A 187 -3.18 9.71 5.22
C ALA A 187 -3.54 9.37 6.69
N CYS A 188 -3.62 10.36 7.58
CA CYS A 188 -4.11 10.14 8.96
C CYS A 188 -5.53 9.59 8.99
N LEU A 189 -6.45 10.20 8.25
CA LEU A 189 -7.85 9.77 8.19
C LEU A 189 -7.97 8.33 7.69
N SER A 190 -7.15 7.94 6.71
CA SER A 190 -7.13 6.57 6.19
C SER A 190 -6.72 5.54 7.24
N LEU A 191 -5.81 5.89 8.17
CA LEU A 191 -5.45 5.02 9.30
C LEU A 191 -6.58 4.91 10.32
N VAL A 192 -7.33 5.99 10.55
CA VAL A 192 -8.52 5.95 11.42
C VAL A 192 -9.57 5.00 10.82
N VAL A 193 -9.79 5.07 9.50
CA VAL A 193 -10.67 4.13 8.80
C VAL A 193 -10.13 2.70 8.87
N SER A 194 -8.82 2.51 8.65
CA SER A 194 -8.14 1.21 8.74
C SER A 194 -8.35 0.55 10.10
N ILE A 195 -8.10 1.27 11.20
CA ILE A 195 -8.27 0.74 12.55
C ILE A 195 -9.75 0.51 12.90
N ALA A 196 -10.66 1.34 12.39
CA ALA A 196 -12.10 1.17 12.57
C ALA A 196 -12.60 -0.11 11.88
N ILE A 197 -12.12 -0.40 10.65
CA ILE A 197 -12.41 -1.66 9.95
C ILE A 197 -11.81 -2.84 10.72
N TYR A 198 -10.54 -2.73 11.15
CA TYR A 198 -9.88 -3.78 11.91
C TYR A 198 -10.69 -4.16 13.16
N TYR A 199 -11.07 -3.20 14.00
CA TYR A 199 -11.84 -3.51 15.21
C TYR A 199 -13.31 -3.83 14.95
N GLY A 200 -13.96 -3.16 14.01
CA GLY A 200 -15.37 -3.40 13.65
C GLY A 200 -15.61 -4.81 13.13
N PHE A 201 -14.62 -5.40 12.47
CA PHE A 201 -14.69 -6.76 11.94
C PHE A 201 -13.80 -7.77 12.68
N ARG A 202 -13.29 -7.42 13.86
CA ARG A 202 -12.40 -8.29 14.66
C ARG A 202 -13.00 -9.67 14.91
N TRP A 203 -14.32 -9.78 15.04
CA TRP A 203 -15.04 -11.04 15.21
C TRP A 203 -14.81 -12.04 14.06
N THR A 204 -14.46 -11.57 12.85
CA THR A 204 -14.22 -12.42 11.67
C THR A 204 -12.84 -13.08 11.66
N PHE A 205 -11.89 -12.58 12.44
CA PHE A 205 -10.51 -13.05 12.50
C PHE A 205 -9.99 -13.21 13.94
N ALA A 206 -10.87 -13.22 14.93
CA ALA A 206 -10.51 -13.33 16.35
C ALA A 206 -9.65 -14.57 16.66
N GLN A 207 -9.80 -15.64 15.87
CA GLN A 207 -9.03 -16.88 15.97
C GLN A 207 -7.53 -16.70 15.66
N VAL A 208 -7.15 -15.71 14.84
CA VAL A 208 -5.75 -15.42 14.47
C VAL A 208 -5.16 -14.18 15.18
N ASP A 209 -5.98 -13.44 15.93
CA ASP A 209 -5.59 -12.18 16.58
C ASP A 209 -4.65 -12.38 17.79
N ASN A 210 -4.79 -13.49 18.54
CA ASN A 210 -4.05 -13.78 19.79
C ASN A 210 -3.09 -14.97 19.70
N THR A 211 -2.63 -15.36 18.51
CA THR A 211 -1.96 -16.65 18.30
C THR A 211 -0.62 -16.80 19.04
N ALA A 212 0.06 -15.74 19.50
CA ALA A 212 1.30 -15.89 20.28
C ALA A 212 1.13 -16.77 21.54
N ASN A 213 -0.04 -16.72 22.18
CA ASN A 213 -0.33 -17.59 23.33
C ASN A 213 -0.69 -19.03 22.93
N LYS A 214 -1.20 -19.26 21.72
CA LYS A 214 -1.47 -20.62 21.22
C LYS A 214 -0.21 -21.30 20.72
N THR A 215 0.69 -20.60 20.02
CA THR A 215 1.97 -21.17 19.57
C THR A 215 2.86 -21.54 20.76
N LYS A 216 2.88 -20.72 21.83
CA LYS A 216 3.59 -21.07 23.08
C LYS A 216 2.95 -22.21 23.86
N LYS A 217 1.61 -22.34 23.83
CA LYS A 217 0.91 -23.42 24.54
C LYS A 217 1.01 -24.76 23.80
N ALA A 218 0.92 -24.74 22.46
CA ALA A 218 1.17 -25.91 21.62
C ALA A 218 2.63 -26.40 21.76
N ASN A 219 3.61 -25.48 21.78
CA ASN A 219 5.02 -25.83 21.99
C ASN A 219 5.37 -26.27 23.43
N ASN A 220 4.48 -26.05 24.41
CA ASN A 220 4.71 -26.46 25.80
C ASN A 220 4.00 -27.78 26.15
N ASP A 221 2.89 -28.11 25.47
CA ASP A 221 2.12 -29.35 25.71
C ASP A 221 2.62 -30.52 24.83
N GLU A 222 3.35 -30.23 23.75
CA GLU A 222 4.19 -31.20 23.04
C GLU A 222 5.64 -30.88 23.39
N ALA A 223 6.34 -31.83 24.03
CA ALA A 223 7.79 -31.81 24.04
C ALA A 223 8.22 -31.87 22.57
N VAL A 224 8.50 -30.70 21.98
CA VAL A 224 9.11 -30.59 20.66
C VAL A 224 10.48 -31.23 20.83
N GLU A 225 10.59 -32.54 20.53
CA GLU A 225 11.88 -33.10 20.16
C GLU A 225 12.42 -32.17 19.10
N ALA A 226 13.53 -31.50 19.40
CA ALA A 226 14.23 -30.67 18.44
C ALA A 226 14.44 -31.57 17.22
N HIS A 227 13.70 -31.32 16.14
CA HIS A 227 13.87 -32.06 14.90
C HIS A 227 15.32 -31.83 14.50
N VAL A 228 16.17 -32.84 14.75
CA VAL A 228 17.55 -32.81 14.32
C VAL A 228 17.46 -33.02 12.82
N GLU A 229 17.48 -31.92 12.07
CA GLU A 229 17.45 -31.96 10.61
C GLU A 229 18.54 -32.93 10.14
N THR A 230 18.13 -33.92 9.37
CA THR A 230 19.02 -34.89 8.75
C THR A 230 20.00 -34.17 7.80
N PRO A 231 21.19 -34.74 7.52
CA PRO A 231 22.14 -34.14 6.57
C PRO A 231 21.53 -33.88 5.18
N GLU A 232 20.57 -34.70 4.73
CA GLU A 232 19.80 -34.49 3.50
C GLU A 232 18.85 -33.29 3.60
N GLU A 233 18.09 -33.14 4.69
CA GLU A 233 17.23 -31.97 4.92
C GLU A 233 18.04 -30.67 5.03
N LYS A 234 19.24 -30.71 5.63
CA LYS A 234 20.15 -29.57 5.67
C LYS A 234 20.72 -29.20 4.30
N ALA A 235 21.05 -30.18 3.47
CA ALA A 235 21.51 -29.96 2.10
C ALA A 235 20.38 -29.37 1.22
N ASP A 236 19.15 -29.82 1.42
CA ASP A 236 17.95 -29.28 0.78
C ASP A 236 17.65 -27.86 1.27
N THR A 237 17.67 -27.60 2.58
CA THR A 237 17.52 -26.25 3.16
C THR A 237 18.60 -25.29 2.67
N HIS A 238 19.88 -25.70 2.63
CA HIS A 238 20.97 -24.88 2.09
C HIS A 238 20.73 -24.57 0.60
N SER A 239 20.34 -25.56 -0.20
CA SER A 239 20.04 -25.36 -1.62
C SER A 239 18.85 -24.42 -1.84
N ARG A 240 17.79 -24.55 -1.03
CA ARG A 240 16.63 -23.64 -1.02
C ARG A 240 17.02 -22.22 -0.60
N LEU A 241 17.88 -22.07 0.41
CA LEU A 241 18.40 -20.77 0.84
C LEU A 241 19.27 -20.13 -0.25
N VAL A 242 20.15 -20.90 -0.89
CA VAL A 242 20.97 -20.41 -2.02
C VAL A 242 20.06 -19.96 -3.16
N ALA A 243 19.07 -20.76 -3.55
CA ALA A 243 18.09 -20.38 -4.57
C ALA A 243 17.32 -19.11 -4.18
N LEU A 244 16.89 -19.00 -2.91
CA LEU A 244 16.21 -17.83 -2.37
C LEU A 244 17.10 -16.58 -2.40
N PHE A 245 18.37 -16.68 -2.01
CA PHE A 245 19.33 -15.57 -2.07
C PHE A 245 19.62 -15.15 -3.51
N LEU A 246 19.71 -16.09 -4.46
CA LEU A 246 19.87 -15.78 -5.88
C LEU A 246 18.64 -15.05 -6.43
N VAL A 247 17.43 -15.51 -6.09
CA VAL A 247 16.18 -14.81 -6.44
C VAL A 247 16.16 -13.42 -5.84
N PHE A 248 16.53 -13.26 -4.56
CA PHE A 248 16.60 -11.94 -3.93
C PHE A 248 17.64 -11.03 -4.59
N ALA A 249 18.80 -11.56 -5.00
CA ALA A 249 19.81 -10.76 -5.70
C ALA A 249 19.27 -10.14 -6.99
N VAL A 250 18.49 -10.90 -7.78
CA VAL A 250 17.84 -10.39 -8.99
C VAL A 250 16.71 -9.40 -8.64
N VAL A 251 15.90 -9.73 -7.63
CA VAL A 251 14.77 -8.91 -7.17
C VAL A 251 15.22 -7.56 -6.62
N ILE A 252 16.42 -7.46 -6.05
CA ILE A 252 17.00 -6.19 -5.59
C ILE A 252 17.13 -5.19 -6.76
N PHE A 253 17.59 -5.62 -7.93
CA PHE A 253 17.71 -4.73 -9.09
C PHE A 253 16.35 -4.24 -9.59
N PHE A 254 15.34 -5.12 -9.59
CA PHE A 254 13.97 -4.73 -9.89
C PHE A 254 13.48 -3.65 -8.91
N TRP A 255 13.60 -3.89 -7.60
CA TRP A 255 13.13 -2.92 -6.60
C TRP A 255 13.96 -1.64 -6.58
N MET A 256 15.26 -1.70 -6.90
CA MET A 256 16.11 -0.53 -7.03
C MET A 256 15.60 0.41 -8.12
N ALA A 257 15.21 -0.15 -9.28
CA ALA A 257 14.59 0.62 -10.36
C ALA A 257 13.17 1.08 -10.00
N PHE A 258 12.36 0.20 -9.42
CA PHE A 258 10.98 0.51 -9.04
C PHE A 258 10.89 1.69 -8.07
N HIS A 259 11.76 1.75 -7.05
CA HIS A 259 11.73 2.82 -6.05
C HIS A 259 12.19 4.19 -6.58
N GLN A 260 12.72 4.26 -7.81
CA GLN A 260 12.96 5.55 -8.46
C GLN A 260 11.65 6.27 -8.81
N ASN A 261 10.51 5.57 -8.79
CA ASN A 261 9.21 6.14 -9.10
C ASN A 261 8.86 7.36 -8.23
N GLY A 262 9.05 7.27 -6.91
CA GLY A 262 8.74 8.38 -6.00
C GLY A 262 9.87 9.40 -5.80
N LEU A 263 10.99 9.27 -6.53
CA LEU A 263 12.13 10.18 -6.46
C LEU A 263 12.53 10.67 -7.87
N THR A 264 13.40 9.94 -8.57
CA THR A 264 13.94 10.38 -9.86
C THR A 264 12.87 10.53 -10.93
N LEU A 265 11.90 9.61 -11.03
CA LEU A 265 10.82 9.76 -12.00
C LEU A 265 9.87 10.91 -11.64
N THR A 266 9.73 11.22 -10.35
CA THR A 266 8.97 12.38 -9.89
C THR A 266 9.66 13.69 -10.31
N TYR A 267 10.99 13.80 -10.15
CA TYR A 267 11.74 14.96 -10.67
C TYR A 267 11.71 15.02 -12.19
N PHE A 268 11.87 13.88 -12.86
CA PHE A 268 11.80 13.81 -14.31
C PHE A 268 10.44 14.30 -14.83
N ALA A 269 9.34 13.87 -14.19
CA ALA A 269 8.00 14.34 -14.50
C ALA A 269 7.84 15.86 -14.28
N ARG A 270 8.39 16.42 -13.19
CA ARG A 270 8.34 17.86 -12.94
C ARG A 270 9.13 18.67 -13.97
N ASP A 271 10.35 18.23 -14.31
CA ASP A 271 11.32 19.06 -15.02
C ASP A 271 11.33 18.85 -16.54
N PHE A 272 10.96 17.64 -16.99
CA PHE A 272 11.14 17.23 -18.38
C PHE A 272 9.87 16.69 -19.05
N THR A 273 8.72 16.71 -18.37
CA THR A 273 7.46 16.29 -18.98
C THR A 273 6.48 17.45 -19.14
N GLN A 274 5.57 17.32 -20.11
CA GLN A 274 4.49 18.28 -20.27
C GLN A 274 3.49 18.14 -19.12
N THR A 275 3.11 19.27 -18.54
CA THR A 275 2.14 19.33 -17.43
C THR A 275 0.68 19.35 -17.92
N THR A 276 0.46 19.15 -19.21
CA THR A 276 -0.85 19.15 -19.84
C THR A 276 -0.98 17.99 -20.81
N ALA A 277 -2.18 17.42 -20.88
CA ALA A 277 -2.52 16.37 -21.83
C ALA A 277 -3.93 16.58 -22.38
N THR A 278 -4.16 16.15 -23.62
CA THR A 278 -5.46 16.26 -24.31
C THR A 278 -5.92 14.89 -24.80
N GLY A 279 -7.22 14.77 -25.09
CA GLY A 279 -7.81 13.56 -25.65
C GLY A 279 -7.58 12.31 -24.79
N LEU A 280 -7.27 11.18 -25.44
CA LEU A 280 -7.07 9.88 -24.76
C LEU A 280 -5.90 9.91 -23.77
N THR A 281 -4.83 10.65 -24.06
CA THR A 281 -3.67 10.76 -23.17
C THR A 281 -4.06 11.43 -21.85
N GLY A 282 -4.89 12.48 -21.90
CA GLY A 282 -5.40 13.14 -20.70
C GLY A 282 -6.30 12.24 -19.86
N MET A 283 -7.06 11.35 -20.49
CA MET A 283 -7.92 10.40 -19.78
C MET A 283 -7.15 9.40 -18.91
N LEU A 284 -5.89 9.08 -19.26
CA LEU A 284 -5.07 8.13 -18.50
C LEU A 284 -4.64 8.67 -17.12
N PHE A 285 -4.71 9.98 -16.90
CA PHE A 285 -4.35 10.60 -15.62
C PHE A 285 -5.56 10.78 -14.68
N ASP A 286 -6.75 10.34 -15.10
CA ASP A 286 -7.94 10.29 -14.25
C ASP A 286 -8.07 8.88 -13.66
N VAL A 287 -7.96 8.79 -12.33
CA VAL A 287 -8.03 7.52 -11.60
C VAL A 287 -9.35 6.77 -11.79
N THR A 288 -10.46 7.47 -12.04
CA THR A 288 -11.77 6.82 -12.28
C THR A 288 -11.81 6.18 -13.67
N ASN A 289 -11.15 6.80 -14.65
CA ASN A 289 -10.97 6.20 -15.97
C ASN A 289 -10.05 4.96 -15.87
N LEU A 290 -8.94 5.05 -15.14
CA LEU A 290 -8.04 3.92 -14.90
C LEU A 290 -8.78 2.75 -14.23
N LEU A 291 -9.56 3.02 -13.19
CA LEU A 291 -10.41 2.00 -12.56
C LEU A 291 -11.39 1.39 -13.56
N GLY A 292 -12.04 2.22 -14.38
CA GLY A 292 -12.95 1.76 -15.44
C GLY A 292 -12.28 0.81 -16.42
N VAL A 293 -11.05 1.11 -16.83
CA VAL A 293 -10.24 0.25 -17.69
C VAL A 293 -9.86 -1.05 -16.99
N ILE A 294 -9.44 -1.00 -15.72
CA ILE A 294 -9.12 -2.21 -14.94
C ILE A 294 -10.35 -3.12 -14.83
N VAL A 295 -11.50 -2.57 -14.44
CA VAL A 295 -12.75 -3.34 -14.33
C VAL A 295 -13.16 -3.92 -15.69
N LEU A 296 -13.00 -3.16 -16.77
CA LEU A 296 -13.26 -3.63 -18.14
C LEU A 296 -12.37 -4.83 -18.49
N VAL A 297 -11.07 -4.76 -18.22
CA VAL A 297 -10.12 -5.86 -18.49
C VAL A 297 -10.48 -7.11 -17.67
N TYR A 298 -10.79 -6.96 -16.38
CA TYR A 298 -11.23 -8.09 -15.55
C TYR A 298 -12.57 -8.68 -16.03
N ALA A 299 -13.51 -7.84 -16.46
CA ALA A 299 -14.78 -8.30 -17.01
C ALA A 299 -14.60 -9.05 -18.34
N LEU A 300 -13.67 -8.62 -19.19
CA LEU A 300 -13.29 -9.35 -20.42
C LEU A 300 -12.75 -10.74 -20.09
N PHE A 301 -11.83 -10.84 -19.13
CA PHE A 301 -11.37 -12.15 -18.66
C PHE A 301 -12.49 -13.00 -18.06
N ALA A 302 -13.42 -12.38 -17.32
CA ALA A 302 -14.54 -13.07 -16.69
C ALA A 302 -15.53 -13.68 -17.71
N ILE A 303 -15.70 -13.10 -18.90
CA ILE A 303 -16.48 -13.73 -19.99
C ILE A 303 -15.93 -15.12 -20.33
N PHE A 304 -14.60 -15.24 -20.46
CA PHE A 304 -13.96 -16.49 -20.87
C PHE A 304 -13.75 -17.47 -19.70
N GLN A 305 -13.60 -16.96 -18.48
CA GLN A 305 -13.34 -17.79 -17.29
C GLN A 305 -14.61 -18.24 -16.56
N SER A 306 -15.75 -17.57 -16.77
CA SER A 306 -17.01 -17.93 -16.12
C SER A 306 -17.55 -19.27 -16.62
N LYS A 307 -17.86 -20.17 -15.68
CA LYS A 307 -18.46 -21.48 -15.95
C LYS A 307 -19.99 -21.42 -16.10
N THR A 308 -20.61 -20.27 -15.86
CA THR A 308 -22.08 -20.11 -15.87
C THR A 308 -22.51 -19.05 -16.88
N ALA A 309 -23.64 -19.30 -17.55
CA ALA A 309 -24.27 -18.33 -18.46
C ALA A 309 -24.62 -17.02 -17.75
N LYS A 310 -25.07 -17.10 -16.49
CA LYS A 310 -25.34 -15.91 -15.66
C LYS A 310 -24.08 -15.07 -15.45
N GLY A 311 -22.94 -15.69 -15.13
CA GLY A 311 -21.67 -14.98 -14.95
C GLY A 311 -21.17 -14.32 -16.24
N GLN A 312 -21.37 -14.97 -17.39
CA GLN A 312 -21.05 -14.40 -18.70
C GLN A 312 -21.93 -13.19 -19.04
N ILE A 313 -23.24 -13.27 -18.74
CA ILE A 313 -24.18 -12.15 -18.93
C ILE A 313 -23.79 -10.96 -18.03
N ILE A 314 -23.48 -11.22 -16.76
CA ILE A 314 -23.04 -10.17 -15.83
C ILE A 314 -21.75 -9.50 -16.35
N ALA A 315 -20.76 -10.30 -16.77
CA ALA A 315 -19.53 -9.76 -17.33
C ALA A 315 -19.78 -8.91 -18.59
N GLY A 316 -20.68 -9.36 -19.48
CA GLY A 316 -21.12 -8.59 -20.66
C GLY A 316 -21.77 -7.25 -20.30
N ILE A 317 -22.64 -7.22 -19.28
CA ILE A 317 -23.26 -5.99 -18.78
C ILE A 317 -22.19 -5.04 -18.23
N VAL A 318 -21.24 -5.55 -17.43
CA VAL A 318 -20.15 -4.75 -16.87
C VAL A 318 -19.27 -4.16 -17.98
N ILE A 319 -18.96 -4.92 -19.03
CA ILE A 319 -18.21 -4.43 -20.19
C ILE A 319 -18.94 -3.27 -20.87
N LEU A 320 -20.24 -3.42 -21.14
CA LEU A 320 -21.04 -2.36 -21.76
C LEU A 320 -21.11 -1.12 -20.87
N ALA A 321 -21.27 -1.29 -19.56
CA ALA A 321 -21.29 -0.19 -18.61
C ALA A 321 -19.95 0.55 -18.55
N CYS A 322 -18.83 -0.16 -18.47
CA CYS A 322 -17.48 0.43 -18.48
C CYS A 322 -17.18 1.13 -19.81
N ALA A 323 -17.53 0.51 -20.95
CA ALA A 323 -17.36 1.11 -22.27
C ALA A 323 -18.21 2.39 -22.44
N ALA A 324 -19.45 2.38 -21.96
CA ALA A 324 -20.32 3.56 -21.96
C ALA A 324 -19.77 4.66 -21.04
N PHE A 325 -19.31 4.32 -19.84
CA PHE A 325 -18.67 5.24 -18.91
C PHE A 325 -17.42 5.90 -19.51
N LEU A 326 -16.51 5.10 -20.07
CA LEU A 326 -15.29 5.59 -20.72
C LEU A 326 -15.61 6.42 -21.97
N GLY A 327 -16.59 5.99 -22.78
CA GLY A 327 -17.08 6.76 -23.93
C GLY A 327 -17.64 8.12 -23.51
N PHE A 328 -18.47 8.17 -22.46
CA PHE A 328 -19.00 9.41 -21.90
C PHE A 328 -17.87 10.34 -21.44
N LYS A 329 -16.92 9.81 -20.65
CA LYS A 329 -15.76 10.57 -20.18
C LYS A 329 -14.90 11.08 -21.33
N PHE A 330 -14.73 10.30 -22.40
CA PHE A 330 -14.05 10.75 -23.60
C PHE A 330 -14.78 11.93 -24.25
N PHE A 331 -16.09 11.86 -24.46
CA PHE A 331 -16.84 12.98 -25.04
C PHE A 331 -16.81 14.25 -24.17
N GLU A 332 -16.79 14.10 -22.84
CA GLU A 332 -16.68 15.22 -21.91
C GLU A 332 -15.27 15.87 -21.93
N THR A 333 -14.23 15.07 -22.11
CA THR A 333 -12.83 15.52 -21.97
C THR A 333 -12.04 15.65 -23.28
N ALA A 334 -12.56 15.15 -24.40
CA ALA A 334 -11.84 15.08 -25.68
C ALA A 334 -11.39 16.45 -26.22
N GLY A 335 -12.13 17.52 -25.91
CA GLY A 335 -11.79 18.90 -26.29
C GLY A 335 -11.07 19.70 -25.20
N LEU A 336 -10.86 19.12 -24.01
CA LEU A 336 -10.30 19.82 -22.85
C LEU A 336 -8.82 19.50 -22.69
N THR A 337 -8.06 20.51 -22.26
CA THR A 337 -6.69 20.33 -21.79
C THR A 337 -6.74 20.00 -20.31
N VAL A 338 -6.27 18.82 -19.94
CA VAL A 338 -6.20 18.34 -18.56
C VAL A 338 -4.81 18.67 -18.00
N ASN A 339 -4.76 19.34 -16.86
CA ASN A 339 -3.51 19.53 -16.13
C ASN A 339 -3.12 18.22 -15.45
N VAL A 340 -1.85 17.84 -15.61
CA VAL A 340 -1.28 16.60 -15.07
C VAL A 340 -0.32 16.97 -13.96
N ASP A 341 -0.75 16.76 -12.72
CA ASP A 341 0.13 16.94 -11.57
C ASP A 341 1.18 15.83 -11.51
N VAL A 342 2.40 16.19 -11.11
CA VAL A 342 3.55 15.28 -11.03
C VAL A 342 3.26 13.98 -10.24
N PRO A 343 2.57 14.01 -9.08
CA PRO A 343 2.27 12.78 -8.35
C PRO A 343 1.36 11.80 -9.11
N LEU A 344 0.57 12.26 -10.09
CA LEU A 344 -0.36 11.39 -10.84
C LEU A 344 0.38 10.35 -11.70
N TYR A 345 1.63 10.61 -12.09
CA TYR A 345 2.48 9.64 -12.78
C TYR A 345 2.77 8.39 -11.94
N GLN A 346 2.56 8.43 -10.62
CA GLN A 346 2.74 7.28 -9.74
C GLN A 346 1.51 6.36 -9.69
N GLN A 347 0.35 6.78 -10.23
CA GLN A 347 -0.89 5.99 -10.24
C GLN A 347 -0.83 4.74 -11.11
N PHE A 348 0.16 4.65 -12.00
CA PHE A 348 0.35 3.47 -12.84
C PHE A 348 1.05 2.32 -12.12
N ASN A 349 1.70 2.57 -10.96
CA ASN A 349 2.39 1.52 -10.20
C ASN A 349 1.52 0.30 -9.86
N PRO A 350 0.22 0.44 -9.52
CA PRO A 350 -0.66 -0.70 -9.24
C PRO A 350 -1.14 -1.44 -10.50
N CYS A 351 -0.84 -0.92 -11.69
CA CYS A 351 -1.22 -1.48 -12.99
C CYS A 351 -0.13 -2.38 -13.60
N PHE A 352 1.06 -2.44 -12.99
CA PHE A 352 2.20 -3.28 -13.40
C PHE A 352 2.47 -4.36 -12.34
#